data_AF-A0A0S7Z5P9-F1
#
_entry.id   AF-A0A0S7Z5P9-F1
#
_cell.length_a   1.000
_cell.length_b   1.000
_cell.length_c   1.000
_cell.angle_alpha   90.00
_cell.angle_beta   90.00
_cell.angle_gamma   90.00
#
_symmetry.space_group_name_H-M   'P 1'
#
loop_
_entity.id
_entity.type
_entity.pdbx_description
1 polymer ?
#
loop_
_entity_poly.entity_id
_entity_poly.type
_entity_poly.pdbx_seq_one_letter_code
_entity_poly.pdbx_strand_id
1 'polypeptide(L)'
;MEQRLAAYAREGSCCDDPAEFPYAELPASGSLDFVIGSANPAFEFQSGLSPFAAFRLPDTDQPYRVRIKSYFDGPAPPAGSIFYPVLAMMDDAFIVTRVSNLDNLSLDIALATPGGESGLSITAPFDPGQMRERYLVVFTPAVLLGAPPDERRDGDVLTGPTLDWLDRRGNGVVAPSPYGRLHISIAPVAPPG
;
A
#
# COMPACT_ATOMS: atom_id res chain seq x y z
N MET A 1 14.12 -0.58 16.62
CA MET A 1 12.99 0.26 16.18
C MET A 1 13.49 1.64 15.76
N GLU A 2 14.08 2.43 16.66
CA GLU A 2 14.71 3.72 16.33
C GLU A 2 15.77 3.63 15.22
N GLN A 3 16.62 2.60 15.20
CA GLN A 3 17.62 2.45 14.14
C GLN A 3 17.03 2.18 12.74
N ARG A 4 15.81 1.62 12.65
CA ARG A 4 15.11 1.36 11.37
C ARG A 4 14.47 2.64 10.83
N LEU A 5 13.86 3.44 11.71
CA LEU A 5 13.31 4.77 11.39
C LEU A 5 14.43 5.78 11.08
N ALA A 6 15.57 5.70 11.79
CA ALA A 6 16.73 6.56 11.54
C ALA A 6 17.49 6.22 10.25
N ALA A 7 17.41 4.98 9.76
CA ALA A 7 17.92 4.62 8.43
C ALA A 7 17.04 5.19 7.32
N TYR A 8 15.70 5.14 7.49
CA TYR A 8 14.72 5.72 6.58
C TYR A 8 14.88 7.24 6.40
N ALA A 9 15.24 7.98 7.46
CA ALA A 9 15.46 9.43 7.40
C ALA A 9 16.66 9.87 6.52
N ARG A 10 17.42 8.93 5.93
CA ARG A 10 18.55 9.19 5.02
C ARG A 10 18.35 8.72 3.59
N GLU A 11 17.22 8.07 3.30
CA GLU A 11 16.90 7.63 1.95
C GLU A 11 16.40 8.85 1.15
N GLY A 12 17.24 9.38 0.28
CA GLY A 12 16.80 10.39 -0.70
C GLY A 12 15.73 9.79 -1.61
N SER A 13 14.83 10.63 -2.10
CA SER A 13 13.84 10.17 -3.08
C SER A 13 14.55 9.61 -4.32
N CYS A 14 14.10 8.46 -4.81
CA CYS A 14 14.71 7.83 -5.98
C CYS A 14 14.40 8.57 -7.29
N CYS A 15 13.38 9.42 -7.29
CA CYS A 15 12.84 10.09 -8.47
C CYS A 15 11.95 11.26 -8.07
N ASP A 16 11.87 12.27 -8.93
CA ASP A 16 11.05 13.47 -8.70
C ASP A 16 9.63 13.33 -9.27
N ASP A 17 9.40 12.36 -10.16
CA ASP A 17 8.15 12.19 -10.91
C ASP A 17 7.62 10.74 -10.87
N PRO A 18 6.31 10.51 -10.67
CA PRO A 18 5.69 9.18 -10.73
C PRO A 18 5.94 8.41 -12.03
N ALA A 19 6.16 9.08 -13.16
CA ALA A 19 6.48 8.44 -14.44
C ALA A 19 7.81 7.66 -14.40
N GLU A 20 8.70 7.98 -13.46
CA GLU A 20 10.02 7.37 -13.32
C GLU A 20 10.03 6.16 -12.37
N PHE A 21 8.89 5.84 -11.74
CA PHE A 21 8.82 4.71 -10.82
C PHE A 21 9.20 3.38 -11.51
N PRO A 22 9.90 2.47 -10.81
CA PRO A 22 10.25 1.17 -11.36
C PRO A 22 9.04 0.23 -11.35
N TYR A 23 8.14 0.41 -12.32
CA TYR A 23 6.91 -0.37 -12.44
C TYR A 23 7.18 -1.84 -12.80
N ALA A 24 6.73 -2.76 -11.94
CA ALA A 24 6.66 -4.18 -12.25
C ALA A 24 5.32 -4.53 -12.95
N GLU A 25 5.34 -5.43 -13.92
CA GLU A 25 4.12 -5.89 -14.59
C GLU A 25 3.32 -6.85 -13.68
N LEU A 26 2.01 -6.62 -13.56
CA LEU A 26 1.13 -7.55 -12.86
C LEU A 26 0.57 -8.61 -13.80
N PRO A 27 0.43 -9.87 -13.33
CA PRO A 27 -0.20 -10.91 -14.13
C PRO A 27 -1.70 -10.63 -14.29
N ALA A 28 -2.30 -11.05 -15.41
CA ALA A 28 -3.73 -10.91 -15.64
C ALA A 28 -4.62 -11.67 -14.64
N SER A 29 -4.06 -12.72 -14.02
CA SER A 29 -4.68 -13.44 -12.91
C SER A 29 -3.63 -14.17 -12.07
N GLY A 30 -4.00 -14.57 -10.87
CA GLY A 30 -3.12 -15.31 -9.96
C GLY A 30 -2.57 -14.41 -8.87
N SER A 31 -1.36 -14.70 -8.40
CA SER A 31 -0.76 -13.98 -7.27
C SER A 31 0.76 -14.01 -7.30
N LEU A 32 1.39 -13.04 -6.64
CA LEU A 32 2.82 -13.03 -6.38
C LEU A 32 3.11 -12.42 -5.01
N ASP A 33 4.22 -12.85 -4.41
CA ASP A 33 4.76 -12.25 -3.20
C ASP A 33 5.82 -11.21 -3.56
N PHE A 34 5.88 -10.13 -2.81
CA PHE A 34 6.88 -9.08 -2.96
C PHE A 34 7.25 -8.49 -1.60
N VAL A 35 8.40 -7.81 -1.55
CA VAL A 35 8.91 -7.17 -0.33
C VAL A 35 9.11 -5.69 -0.62
N ILE A 36 8.65 -4.86 0.30
CA ILE A 36 9.07 -3.45 0.40
C ILE A 36 10.07 -3.40 1.55
N GLY A 37 11.34 -3.16 1.26
CA GLY A 37 12.44 -3.06 2.22
C GLY A 37 13.34 -1.87 1.90
N SER A 38 14.48 -1.74 2.58
CA SER A 38 15.43 -0.63 2.39
C SER A 38 16.15 -0.61 1.04
N ALA A 39 15.95 -1.64 0.21
CA ALA A 39 16.46 -1.66 -1.16
C ALA A 39 15.43 -1.12 -2.17
N ASN A 40 14.18 -0.91 -1.73
CA ASN A 40 13.14 -0.35 -2.56
C ASN A 40 13.29 1.17 -2.66
N PRO A 41 12.83 1.77 -3.76
CA PRO A 41 12.73 3.22 -3.88
C PRO A 41 11.84 3.83 -2.81
N ALA A 42 12.16 5.07 -2.43
CA ALA A 42 11.30 5.92 -1.61
C ALA A 42 10.87 7.17 -2.40
N PHE A 43 9.64 7.64 -2.17
CA PHE A 43 9.07 8.81 -2.83
C PHE A 43 8.43 9.75 -1.82
N GLU A 44 8.52 11.06 -2.09
CA GLU A 44 7.92 12.12 -1.27
C GLU A 44 6.42 12.28 -1.58
N PHE A 45 5.61 11.36 -1.04
CA PHE A 45 4.15 11.44 -1.16
C PHE A 45 3.59 12.66 -0.40
N GLN A 46 2.33 13.00 -0.64
CA GLN A 46 1.66 14.06 0.13
C GLN A 46 1.66 13.80 1.63
N SER A 47 1.63 12.53 2.05
CA SER A 47 1.71 12.13 3.46
C SER A 47 3.12 12.19 4.06
N GLY A 48 4.14 12.52 3.25
CA GLY A 48 5.57 12.45 3.53
C GLY A 48 6.29 11.33 2.74
N LEU A 49 7.61 11.26 2.87
CA LEU A 49 8.47 10.23 2.29
C LEU A 49 7.98 8.79 2.62
N SER A 50 8.00 7.86 1.69
CA SER A 50 7.74 6.45 2.00
C SER A 50 8.40 5.53 0.99
N PRO A 51 8.97 4.40 1.43
CA PRO A 51 9.27 3.28 0.54
C PRO A 51 8.00 2.79 -0.14
N PHE A 52 8.12 2.35 -1.39
CA PHE A 52 6.98 1.88 -2.16
C PHE A 52 7.32 0.73 -3.12
N ALA A 53 6.27 0.07 -3.60
CA ALA A 53 6.31 -0.76 -4.79
C ALA A 53 5.32 -0.20 -5.81
N ALA A 54 5.71 -0.19 -7.09
CA ALA A 54 4.90 0.32 -8.18
C ALA A 54 4.65 -0.79 -9.21
N PHE A 55 3.46 -0.81 -9.77
CA PHE A 55 2.98 -1.85 -10.63
C PHE A 55 2.22 -1.28 -11.84
N ARG A 56 2.40 -1.90 -13.00
CA ARG A 56 1.49 -1.77 -14.13
C ARG A 56 0.33 -2.74 -13.96
N LEU A 57 -0.87 -2.22 -14.08
CA LEU A 57 -2.09 -3.01 -14.02
C LEU A 57 -2.23 -3.88 -15.28
N PRO A 58 -2.89 -5.04 -15.18
CA PRO A 58 -3.08 -5.90 -16.34
C PRO A 58 -3.82 -5.20 -17.48
N ASP A 59 -3.32 -5.37 -18.69
CA ASP A 59 -4.00 -4.91 -19.91
C ASP A 59 -5.08 -5.93 -20.31
N THR A 60 -6.27 -5.74 -19.76
CA THR A 60 -7.45 -6.59 -19.98
C THR A 60 -8.69 -5.71 -20.10
N ASP A 61 -9.68 -6.16 -20.86
CA ASP A 61 -10.99 -5.51 -20.96
C ASP A 61 -11.99 -6.03 -19.92
N GLN A 62 -11.63 -7.08 -19.17
CA GLN A 62 -12.52 -7.71 -18.19
C GLN A 62 -12.34 -7.07 -16.80
N PRO A 63 -13.43 -6.81 -16.05
CA PRO A 63 -13.31 -6.36 -14.67
C PRO A 63 -12.60 -7.37 -13.77
N TYR A 64 -11.75 -6.87 -12.86
CA TYR A 64 -10.99 -7.68 -11.92
C TYR A 64 -10.87 -6.98 -10.56
N ARG A 65 -10.35 -7.70 -9.58
CA ARG A 65 -10.00 -7.15 -8.26
C ARG A 65 -8.55 -7.42 -7.97
N VAL A 66 -7.89 -6.40 -7.45
CA VAL A 66 -6.56 -6.52 -6.85
C VAL A 66 -6.73 -6.56 -5.35
N ARG A 67 -6.14 -7.54 -4.70
CA ARG A 67 -6.05 -7.62 -3.26
C ARG A 67 -4.59 -7.59 -2.83
N ILE A 68 -4.24 -6.63 -1.97
CA ILE A 68 -2.95 -6.58 -1.30
C ILE A 68 -3.12 -7.08 0.11
N LYS A 69 -2.27 -8.00 0.54
CA LYS A 69 -2.13 -8.45 1.92
C LYS A 69 -0.72 -8.11 2.42
N SER A 70 -0.63 -7.43 3.55
CA SER A 70 0.59 -7.20 4.30
C SER A 70 0.64 -8.15 5.49
N TYR A 71 1.74 -8.88 5.64
CA TYR A 71 1.92 -9.84 6.73
C TYR A 71 2.47 -9.15 8.00
N PHE A 72 2.11 -9.67 9.16
CA PHE A 72 2.74 -9.24 10.42
C PHE A 72 4.23 -9.61 10.42
N ASP A 73 5.07 -8.69 10.89
CA ASP A 73 6.50 -8.87 11.11
C ASP A 73 6.79 -8.94 12.62
N GLY A 74 7.48 -9.99 13.05
CA GLY A 74 7.81 -10.22 14.47
C GLY A 74 6.72 -10.93 15.28
N PRO A 75 6.75 -10.81 16.62
CA PRO A 75 5.84 -11.52 17.51
C PRO A 75 4.38 -11.08 17.32
N ALA A 76 3.43 -11.89 17.82
CA ALA A 76 2.01 -11.57 17.72
C ALA A 76 1.70 -10.16 18.28
N PRO A 77 0.69 -9.46 17.73
CA PRO A 77 0.26 -8.17 18.24
C PRO A 77 0.05 -8.20 19.77
N PRO A 78 0.47 -7.15 20.49
CA PRO A 78 0.95 -5.85 19.99
C PRO A 78 2.48 -5.75 19.79
N ALA A 79 3.24 -6.81 20.05
CA ALA A 79 4.71 -6.74 20.08
C ALA A 79 5.38 -6.78 18.69
N GLY A 80 4.61 -7.05 17.64
CA GLY A 80 5.06 -7.03 16.24
C GLY A 80 4.88 -5.68 15.57
N SER A 81 5.26 -5.64 14.29
CA SER A 81 5.03 -4.50 13.42
C SER A 81 4.31 -4.93 12.14
N ILE A 82 3.73 -3.98 11.43
CA ILE A 82 3.07 -4.27 10.15
C ILE A 82 3.21 -3.08 9.21
N PHE A 83 3.36 -3.39 7.93
CA PHE A 83 3.23 -2.41 6.86
C PHE A 83 1.74 -2.14 6.62
N TYR A 84 1.32 -0.88 6.59
CA TYR A 84 -0.08 -0.48 6.45
C TYR A 84 -0.36 -0.10 4.99
N PRO A 85 -0.82 -1.03 4.13
CA PRO A 85 -0.85 -0.78 2.70
C PRO A 85 -1.95 0.23 2.35
N VAL A 86 -1.52 1.34 1.75
CA VAL A 86 -2.36 2.24 0.97
C VAL A 86 -2.02 2.05 -0.50
N LEU A 87 -3.07 2.11 -1.32
CA LEU A 87 -3.04 1.96 -2.76
C LEU A 87 -3.32 3.32 -3.40
N ALA A 88 -2.36 3.86 -4.15
CA ALA A 88 -2.61 4.96 -5.08
C ALA A 88 -2.73 4.39 -6.49
N MET A 89 -3.84 4.70 -7.17
CA MET A 89 -4.08 4.28 -8.54
C MET A 89 -3.98 5.48 -9.45
N MET A 90 -3.33 5.28 -10.60
CA MET A 90 -3.00 6.35 -11.54
C MET A 90 -3.39 5.98 -12.97
N ASP A 91 -3.73 6.97 -13.76
CA ASP A 91 -4.01 6.82 -15.20
C ASP A 91 -2.72 6.74 -16.04
N ASP A 92 -2.87 6.73 -17.36
CA ASP A 92 -1.78 6.68 -18.35
C ASP A 92 -0.87 7.91 -18.34
N ALA A 93 -1.32 9.03 -17.77
CA ALA A 93 -0.52 10.24 -17.55
C ALA A 93 0.14 10.26 -16.16
N PHE A 94 0.09 9.14 -15.42
CA PHE A 94 0.60 9.01 -14.06
C PHE A 94 -0.08 9.95 -13.05
N ILE A 95 -1.30 10.41 -13.37
CA ILE A 95 -2.10 11.24 -12.46
C ILE A 95 -2.88 10.33 -11.53
N VAL A 96 -2.79 10.61 -10.23
CA VAL A 96 -3.56 9.89 -9.21
C VAL A 96 -5.05 10.14 -9.41
N THR A 97 -5.79 9.09 -9.74
CA THR A 97 -7.25 9.14 -9.92
C THR A 97 -7.99 8.71 -8.66
N ARG A 98 -7.36 7.85 -7.85
CA ARG A 98 -7.95 7.29 -6.63
C ARG A 98 -6.87 6.88 -5.65
N VAL A 99 -7.15 7.09 -4.37
CA VAL A 99 -6.31 6.60 -3.27
C VAL A 99 -7.21 5.88 -2.28
N SER A 100 -6.75 4.73 -1.80
CA SER A 100 -7.46 3.96 -0.78
C SER A 100 -7.22 4.51 0.63
N ASN A 101 -8.14 4.26 1.56
CA ASN A 101 -7.99 4.67 2.96
C ASN A 101 -7.68 3.46 3.87
N LEU A 102 -7.00 3.71 4.99
CA LEU A 102 -6.79 2.74 6.09
C LEU A 102 -8.11 2.20 6.67
N ASP A 103 -9.21 2.94 6.57
CA ASP A 103 -10.54 2.42 6.92
C ASP A 103 -10.98 1.23 6.04
N ASN A 104 -10.40 1.06 4.84
CA ASN A 104 -10.67 -0.08 3.97
C ASN A 104 -9.85 -1.33 4.32
N LEU A 105 -8.93 -1.24 5.30
CA LEU A 105 -8.14 -2.38 5.75
C LEU A 105 -8.99 -3.37 6.53
N SER A 106 -8.87 -4.62 6.16
CA SER A 106 -9.50 -5.76 6.84
C SER A 106 -8.43 -6.67 7.44
N LEU A 107 -8.63 -7.07 8.69
CA LEU A 107 -7.80 -8.10 9.32
C LEU A 107 -8.09 -9.44 8.64
N ASP A 108 -7.06 -10.01 8.03
CA ASP A 108 -7.10 -11.34 7.45
C ASP A 108 -6.44 -12.32 8.42
N ILE A 109 -7.25 -13.17 9.04
CA ILE A 109 -6.79 -14.12 10.06
C ILE A 109 -6.51 -15.48 9.39
N ALA A 110 -5.33 -16.02 9.67
CA ALA A 110 -4.85 -17.33 9.21
C ALA A 110 -5.79 -18.54 9.44
N LEU A 111 -6.82 -18.42 10.28
CA LEU A 111 -7.70 -19.52 10.67
C LEU A 111 -8.46 -20.17 9.49
N ALA A 112 -8.54 -19.49 8.34
CA ALA A 112 -9.19 -20.00 7.14
C ALA A 112 -8.32 -20.97 6.31
N THR A 113 -7.02 -21.09 6.58
CA THR A 113 -6.13 -21.94 5.77
C THR A 113 -4.97 -22.51 6.61
N PRO A 114 -4.75 -23.83 6.66
CA PRO A 114 -3.57 -24.41 7.32
C PRO A 114 -2.27 -23.83 6.73
N GLY A 115 -1.43 -23.22 7.58
CA GLY A 115 -0.21 -22.53 7.14
C GLY A 115 -0.41 -21.11 6.62
N GLY A 116 -1.64 -20.57 6.67
CA GLY A 116 -1.90 -19.17 6.37
C GLY A 116 -1.21 -18.25 7.41
N GLU A 117 -0.71 -17.11 6.95
CA GLU A 117 -0.17 -16.07 7.83
C GLU A 117 -1.21 -14.96 8.03
N SER A 118 -1.38 -14.47 9.25
CA SER A 118 -2.28 -13.33 9.51
C SER A 118 -1.69 -12.03 9.00
N GLY A 119 -2.55 -11.08 8.66
CA GLY A 119 -2.11 -9.79 8.14
C GLY A 119 -3.24 -8.79 7.97
N LEU A 120 -2.92 -7.63 7.39
CA LEU A 120 -3.89 -6.64 6.96
C LEU A 120 -4.06 -6.74 5.45
N SER A 121 -5.29 -6.65 4.98
CA SER A 121 -5.57 -6.69 3.55
C SER A 121 -6.49 -5.58 3.09
N ILE A 122 -6.28 -5.17 1.85
CA ILE A 122 -7.08 -4.18 1.16
C ILE A 122 -7.39 -4.70 -0.25
N THR A 123 -8.63 -4.47 -0.69
CA THR A 123 -9.12 -4.93 -1.99
C THR A 123 -9.61 -3.73 -2.79
N ALA A 124 -9.12 -3.57 -4.01
CA ALA A 124 -9.54 -2.56 -4.95
C ALA A 124 -10.15 -3.20 -6.21
N PRO A 125 -11.38 -2.82 -6.60
CA PRO A 125 -11.96 -3.23 -7.87
C PRO A 125 -11.45 -2.37 -9.03
N PHE A 126 -11.28 -2.99 -10.18
CA PHE A 126 -10.93 -2.35 -11.45
C PHE A 126 -11.91 -2.78 -12.53
N ASP A 127 -12.46 -1.80 -13.23
CA ASP A 127 -13.32 -2.00 -14.40
C ASP A 127 -12.69 -1.23 -15.57
N PRO A 128 -11.88 -1.89 -16.41
CA PRO A 128 -11.19 -1.25 -17.54
C PRO A 128 -12.13 -0.58 -18.55
N GLY A 129 -13.42 -0.96 -18.59
CA GLY A 129 -14.42 -0.32 -19.44
C GLY A 129 -14.94 1.02 -18.88
N GLN A 130 -14.75 1.28 -17.59
CA GLN A 130 -15.27 2.47 -16.89
C GLN A 130 -14.17 3.32 -16.26
N MET A 131 -13.00 2.72 -16.01
CA MET A 131 -11.90 3.32 -15.29
C MET A 131 -10.67 3.43 -16.18
N ARG A 132 -9.84 4.44 -15.93
CA ARG A 132 -8.64 4.74 -16.73
C ARG A 132 -7.35 4.35 -16.03
N GLU A 133 -7.41 3.70 -14.87
CA GLU A 133 -6.21 3.40 -14.11
C GLU A 133 -5.35 2.36 -14.84
N ARG A 134 -4.07 2.69 -14.97
CA ARG A 134 -3.04 1.85 -15.60
C ARG A 134 -1.91 1.49 -14.65
N TYR A 135 -1.78 2.21 -13.54
CA TYR A 135 -0.73 1.99 -12.56
C TYR A 135 -1.27 1.91 -11.13
N LEU A 136 -0.56 1.17 -10.30
CA LEU A 136 -0.83 0.96 -8.89
C LEU A 136 0.46 1.15 -8.09
N VAL A 137 0.40 2.00 -7.06
CA VAL A 137 1.50 2.21 -6.11
C VAL A 137 1.04 1.77 -4.73
N VAL A 138 1.87 0.96 -4.08
CA VAL A 138 1.62 0.42 -2.74
C VAL A 138 2.67 1.00 -1.78
N PHE A 139 2.22 1.72 -0.76
CA PHE A 139 3.08 2.37 0.23
C PHE A 139 2.39 2.42 1.61
N THR A 140 3.11 2.84 2.64
CA THR A 140 2.54 3.14 3.97
C THR A 140 2.53 4.65 4.16
N PRO A 141 1.43 5.29 4.59
CA PRO A 141 1.41 6.74 4.85
C PRO A 141 2.52 7.17 5.83
N ALA A 142 3.35 8.14 5.45
CA ALA A 142 4.54 8.50 6.22
C ALA A 142 4.22 9.10 7.61
N VAL A 143 3.05 9.70 7.76
CA VAL A 143 2.53 10.13 9.07
C VAL A 143 2.45 8.96 10.07
N LEU A 144 2.21 7.72 9.64
CA LEU A 144 2.28 6.52 10.49
C LEU A 144 3.72 6.16 10.88
N LEU A 145 4.68 6.60 10.09
CA LEU A 145 6.11 6.37 10.29
C LEU A 145 6.76 7.47 11.13
N GLY A 146 5.99 8.44 11.61
CA GLY A 146 6.47 9.55 12.44
C GLY A 146 7.10 10.70 11.63
N ALA A 147 6.88 10.76 10.32
CA ALA A 147 7.36 11.82 9.44
C ALA A 147 6.19 12.51 8.72
N PRO A 148 5.34 13.27 9.42
CA PRO A 148 4.39 14.15 8.74
C PRO A 148 5.17 15.18 7.90
N PRO A 149 4.62 15.64 6.76
CA PRO A 149 5.28 16.65 5.94
C PRO A 149 5.42 17.96 6.73
N ASP A 150 6.55 18.67 6.54
CA ASP A 150 6.84 19.96 7.22
C ASP A 150 5.75 21.01 6.96
N GLU A 151 5.14 20.98 5.78
CA GLU A 151 3.96 21.76 5.42
C GLU A 151 2.90 20.84 4.80
N ARG A 152 1.65 20.97 5.23
CA ARG A 152 0.53 20.29 4.56
C ARG A 152 0.42 20.84 3.14
N ARG A 153 0.65 19.98 2.15
CA ARG A 153 0.49 20.34 0.75
C ARG A 153 -1.00 20.47 0.45
N ASP A 154 -1.36 21.48 -0.35
CA ASP A 154 -2.74 21.62 -0.86
C ASP A 154 -3.15 20.34 -1.60
N GLY A 155 -4.34 19.82 -1.27
CA GLY A 155 -4.85 18.58 -1.85
C GLY A 155 -4.32 17.30 -1.20
N ASP A 156 -3.68 17.35 -0.02
CA ASP A 156 -3.39 16.15 0.77
C ASP A 156 -4.68 15.46 1.24
N VAL A 157 -4.94 14.29 0.66
CA VAL A 157 -6.11 13.45 0.95
C VAL A 157 -5.81 12.30 1.92
N LEU A 158 -4.58 12.18 2.42
CA LEU A 158 -4.14 11.03 3.22
C LEU A 158 -3.86 11.37 4.68
N THR A 159 -3.20 12.49 4.95
CA THR A 159 -2.73 12.78 6.32
C THR A 159 -3.88 12.93 7.29
N GLY A 160 -4.89 13.75 6.94
CA GLY A 160 -6.07 13.97 7.79
C GLY A 160 -6.81 12.66 8.10
N PRO A 161 -7.26 11.91 7.08
CA PRO A 161 -7.96 10.64 7.31
C PRO A 161 -7.12 9.60 8.06
N THR A 162 -5.79 9.58 7.86
CA THR A 162 -4.89 8.69 8.59
C THR A 162 -4.79 9.05 10.07
N LEU A 163 -4.68 10.33 10.40
CA LEU A 163 -4.69 10.80 11.79
C LEU A 163 -6.03 10.50 12.47
N ASP A 164 -7.14 10.76 11.79
CA ASP A 164 -8.47 10.42 12.31
C ASP A 164 -8.63 8.91 12.54
N TRP A 165 -8.06 8.08 11.65
CA TRP A 165 -8.05 6.62 11.81
C TRP A 165 -7.22 6.18 13.02
N LEU A 166 -6.04 6.78 13.23
CA LEU A 166 -5.21 6.55 14.41
C LEU A 166 -5.97 6.89 15.70
N ASP A 167 -6.59 8.06 15.76
CA ASP A 167 -7.35 8.53 16.92
C ASP A 167 -8.51 7.59 17.26
N ARG A 168 -9.23 7.09 16.24
CA ARG A 168 -10.31 6.10 16.43
C ARG A 168 -9.82 4.74 16.91
N ARG A 169 -8.66 4.28 16.44
CA ARG A 169 -8.12 2.95 16.78
C ARG A 169 -7.36 2.95 18.11
N GLY A 170 -6.80 4.08 18.52
CA GLY A 170 -6.08 4.25 19.78
C GLY A 170 -5.01 3.17 20.00
N ASN A 171 -5.00 2.57 21.19
CA ASN A 171 -4.02 1.54 21.59
C ASN A 171 -4.16 0.19 20.84
N GLY A 172 -5.14 0.04 19.95
CA GLY A 172 -5.32 -1.17 19.15
C GLY A 172 -4.49 -1.22 17.87
N VAL A 173 -3.71 -0.18 17.59
CA VAL A 173 -2.83 -0.08 16.41
C VAL A 173 -1.56 -0.90 16.65
N VAL A 174 -1.24 -1.80 15.73
CA VAL A 174 0.05 -2.50 15.71
C VAL A 174 1.11 -1.53 15.23
N ALA A 175 2.33 -1.61 15.75
CA ALA A 175 3.39 -0.67 15.40
C ALA A 175 3.57 -0.59 13.85
N PRO A 176 3.42 0.60 13.24
CA PRO A 176 3.63 0.75 11.81
C PRO A 176 5.10 0.49 11.43
N SER A 177 5.31 -0.07 10.24
CA SER A 177 6.63 -0.32 9.68
C SER A 177 6.71 0.23 8.25
N PRO A 178 7.83 0.89 7.87
CA PRO A 178 8.06 1.32 6.49
C PRO A 178 8.27 0.14 5.53
N TYR A 179 8.57 -1.04 6.09
CA TYR A 179 8.91 -2.25 5.35
C TYR A 179 7.93 -3.37 5.67
N GLY A 180 7.69 -4.25 4.70
CA GLY A 180 6.80 -5.39 4.87
C GLY A 180 7.02 -6.46 3.82
N ARG A 181 6.62 -7.69 4.18
CA ARG A 181 6.33 -8.74 3.22
C ARG A 181 4.88 -8.58 2.79
N LEU A 182 4.63 -8.59 1.49
CA LEU A 182 3.31 -8.42 0.93
C LEU A 182 3.01 -9.52 -0.08
N HIS A 183 1.73 -9.73 -0.29
CA HIS A 183 1.17 -10.62 -1.28
C HIS A 183 0.12 -9.86 -2.08
N ILE A 184 0.24 -9.88 -3.40
CA ILE A 184 -0.78 -9.35 -4.31
C ILE A 184 -1.49 -10.50 -5.00
N SER A 185 -2.81 -10.47 -5.01
CA SER A 185 -3.63 -11.39 -5.79
C SER A 185 -4.60 -10.66 -6.72
N ILE A 186 -4.79 -11.22 -7.90
CA ILE A 186 -5.59 -10.67 -9.00
C ILE A 186 -6.58 -11.74 -9.41
N ALA A 187 -7.86 -11.39 -9.32
CA ALA A 187 -8.95 -12.29 -9.67
C ALA A 187 -9.96 -11.57 -10.57
N PRO A 188 -10.42 -12.20 -11.67
CA PRO A 188 -11.55 -11.70 -12.45
C PRO A 188 -12.79 -11.54 -11.55
N VAL A 189 -13.59 -10.52 -11.81
CA VAL A 189 -14.93 -10.44 -11.23
C VAL A 189 -15.80 -11.43 -11.98
N ALA A 190 -16.22 -12.51 -11.32
CA ALA A 190 -17.17 -13.44 -11.92
C ALA A 190 -18.43 -12.65 -12.36
N PRO A 191 -18.95 -12.88 -13.57
CA PRO A 191 -20.21 -12.25 -13.97
C PRO A 191 -21.31 -12.67 -12.99
N PRO A 192 -22.29 -11.79 -12.70
CA PRO A 192 -23.46 -12.19 -11.94
C PRO A 192 -24.13 -13.37 -12.67
N GLY A 193 -24.27 -14.48 -11.96
CA GLY A 193 -24.96 -15.69 -12.46
C GLY A 193 -26.48 -15.53 -12.48
#